data_AF-A0A378W3Q9-F1
#
_entry.id   AF-A0A378W3Q9-F1
#
_cell.length_a   1.000
_cell.length_b   1.000
_cell.length_c   1.000
_cell.angle_alpha   90.00
_cell.angle_beta   90.00
_cell.angle_gamma   90.00
#
_symmetry.space_group_name_H-M   'P 1'
#
loop_
_entity.id
_entity.type
_entity.pdbx_description
1 polymer ?
#
loop_
_entity_poly.entity_id
_entity_poly.type
_entity_poly.pdbx_seq_one_letter_code
_entity_poly.pdbx_strand_id
1 'polypeptide(L)'
;MAKSLAGVFGGGQIGEDLYEELETVLITGDMGMEATEYLMKDVRGRVSLKGLKDGNELRGALKEALYDLIKPLENRWSCPKLKSLS
;
A
#
# COMPACT_ATOMS: atom_id res chain seq x y z
N MET A 1 -15.95 3.67 14.28
CA MET A 1 -15.20 2.41 14.44
C MET A 1 -14.31 2.28 13.21
N ALA A 2 -12.99 2.28 13.37
CA ALA A 2 -12.08 2.16 12.23
C ALA A 2 -12.33 0.81 11.53
N LYS A 3 -12.58 0.84 10.22
CA LYS A 3 -12.83 -0.35 9.43
C LYS A 3 -11.49 -1.08 9.28
N SER A 4 -11.47 -2.38 9.54
CA SER A 4 -10.27 -3.19 9.29
C SER A 4 -10.01 -3.24 7.78
N LEU A 5 -8.74 -3.32 7.38
CA LEU A 5 -8.33 -3.52 5.98
C LEU A 5 -9.05 -4.72 5.33
N ALA A 6 -9.35 -5.78 6.08
CA ALA A 6 -10.13 -6.91 5.58
C ALA A 6 -11.59 -6.56 5.27
N GLY A 7 -12.17 -5.60 6.00
CA GLY A 7 -13.54 -5.11 5.81
C GLY A 7 -13.69 -4.18 4.61
N VAL A 8 -12.61 -3.53 4.16
CA VAL A 8 -12.61 -2.66 2.95
C VAL A 8 -12.87 -3.50 1.69
N PHE A 9 -12.33 -4.71 1.61
CA PHE A 9 -12.44 -5.57 0.41
C PHE A 9 -13.72 -6.43 0.35
N GLY A 10 -14.63 -6.30 1.32
CA GLY A 10 -15.70 -7.28 1.59
C GLY A 10 -16.85 -7.39 0.58
N GLY A 11 -16.94 -6.56 -0.48
CA GLY A 11 -18.07 -6.71 -1.41
C GLY A 11 -18.23 -5.67 -2.52
N GLY A 12 -17.21 -4.88 -2.85
CA GLY A 12 -17.32 -3.78 -3.82
C GLY A 12 -16.61 -4.06 -5.15
N GLN A 13 -17.15 -3.48 -6.23
CA GLN A 13 -16.37 -3.15 -7.42
C GLN A 13 -15.31 -2.10 -7.07
N ILE A 14 -14.25 -2.04 -7.87
CA ILE A 14 -13.27 -0.96 -7.71
C ILE A 14 -13.92 0.37 -8.11
N GLY A 15 -13.97 1.31 -7.17
CA GLY A 15 -14.50 2.66 -7.37
C GLY A 15 -13.80 3.65 -6.44
N GLU A 16 -14.06 4.95 -6.62
CA GLU A 16 -13.41 6.01 -5.83
C GLU A 16 -13.66 5.88 -4.33
N ASP A 17 -14.90 5.57 -3.91
CA ASP A 17 -15.24 5.34 -2.50
C ASP A 17 -14.37 4.25 -1.84
N LEU A 18 -14.05 3.19 -2.59
CA LEU A 18 -13.20 2.10 -2.09
C LEU A 18 -11.75 2.56 -1.87
N TYR A 19 -11.26 3.43 -2.75
CA TYR A 19 -9.92 3.99 -2.60
C TYR A 19 -9.84 4.99 -1.45
N GLU A 20 -10.85 5.83 -1.25
CA GLU A 20 -10.93 6.76 -0.12
C GLU A 20 -11.00 6.02 1.23
N GLU A 21 -11.82 4.96 1.31
CA GLU A 21 -11.86 4.09 2.49
C GLU A 21 -10.48 3.45 2.75
N LEU A 22 -9.82 2.95 1.70
CA LEU A 22 -8.51 2.32 1.82
C LEU A 22 -7.44 3.31 2.32
N GLU A 23 -7.39 4.50 1.75
CA GLU A 23 -6.48 5.57 2.18
C GLU A 23 -6.70 5.95 3.65
N THR A 24 -7.96 6.09 4.05
CA THR A 24 -8.31 6.37 5.45
C THR A 24 -7.76 5.30 6.38
N VAL A 25 -7.95 4.01 6.05
CA VAL A 25 -7.46 2.90 6.86
C VAL A 25 -5.94 2.90 6.97
N LEU A 26 -5.23 3.13 5.86
CA LEU A 26 -3.76 3.18 5.83
C LEU A 26 -3.19 4.33 6.67
N ILE A 27 -3.79 5.53 6.58
CA ILE A 27 -3.39 6.69 7.38
C ILE A 27 -3.63 6.42 8.88
N THR A 28 -4.78 5.86 9.25
CA THR A 28 -5.05 5.49 10.65
C THR A 28 -4.22 4.29 11.14
N GLY A 29 -3.59 3.56 10.22
CA GLY A 29 -2.74 2.40 10.49
C GLY A 29 -1.25 2.74 10.61
N ASP A 30 -0.91 3.97 11.00
CA ASP A 30 0.46 4.47 11.20
C ASP A 30 1.35 4.51 9.94
N MET A 31 0.77 4.49 8.74
CA MET A 31 1.54 4.60 7.50
C MET A 31 1.96 6.05 7.20
N GLY A 32 1.17 7.03 7.64
CA GLY A 32 1.36 8.46 7.35
C GLY A 32 0.83 8.87 5.96
N MET A 33 0.63 10.18 5.75
CA MET A 33 0.02 10.73 4.53
C MET A 33 0.86 10.48 3.27
N GLU A 34 2.14 10.90 3.28
CA GLU A 34 3.02 10.84 2.10
C GLU A 34 3.22 9.41 1.59
N ALA A 35 3.47 8.47 2.51
CA ALA A 35 3.67 7.07 2.14
C ALA A 35 2.37 6.46 1.60
N THR A 36 1.22 6.82 2.20
CA THR A 36 -0.09 6.37 1.73
C THR A 36 -0.37 6.90 0.33
N GLU A 37 -0.17 8.19 0.06
CA GLU A 37 -0.36 8.79 -1.27
C GLU A 37 0.51 8.10 -2.33
N TYR A 38 1.79 7.86 -2.01
CA TYR A 38 2.71 7.13 -2.88
C TYR A 38 2.20 5.72 -3.21
N LEU A 39 1.79 4.95 -2.19
CA LEU A 39 1.28 3.60 -2.35
C LEU A 39 -0.02 3.58 -3.17
N MET A 40 -0.95 4.49 -2.88
CA MET A 40 -2.23 4.58 -3.56
C MET A 40 -2.07 4.91 -5.04
N LYS A 41 -1.10 5.77 -5.39
CA LYS A 41 -0.74 6.07 -6.78
C LYS A 41 -0.24 4.82 -7.53
N ASP A 42 0.65 4.03 -6.90
CA ASP A 42 1.15 2.79 -7.50
C ASP A 42 0.00 1.77 -7.68
N VAL A 43 -0.83 1.58 -6.66
CA VAL A 43 -1.98 0.66 -6.71
C VAL A 43 -2.96 1.04 -7.83
N ARG A 44 -3.33 2.32 -7.96
CA ARG A 44 -4.19 2.80 -9.06
C ARG A 44 -3.55 2.57 -10.44
N GLY A 45 -2.24 2.79 -10.55
CA GLY A 45 -1.47 2.46 -11.74
C GLY A 45 -1.56 0.98 -12.11
N ARG A 46 -1.34 0.08 -11.14
CA ARG A 46 -1.44 -1.37 -11.34
C ARG A 46 -2.84 -1.82 -11.74
N VAL A 47 -3.88 -1.27 -11.11
CA VAL A 47 -5.29 -1.55 -11.44
C VAL A 47 -5.60 -1.17 -12.88
N SER A 48 -5.20 0.03 -13.31
CA SER A 48 -5.41 0.52 -14.67
C SER A 48 -4.66 -0.33 -15.70
N LEU A 49 -3.38 -0.64 -15.45
CA LEU A 49 -2.55 -1.44 -16.35
C LEU A 49 -3.02 -2.89 -16.49
N LYS A 50 -3.48 -3.51 -15.40
CA LYS A 50 -3.92 -4.91 -15.38
C LYS A 50 -5.42 -5.07 -15.67
N GLY A 51 -6.18 -3.97 -15.72
CA GLY A 51 -7.62 -3.99 -15.97
C GLY A 51 -8.43 -4.68 -14.86
N LEU A 52 -8.02 -4.51 -13.60
CA LEU A 52 -8.64 -5.16 -12.44
C LEU A 52 -10.04 -4.59 -12.17
N LYS A 53 -10.97 -5.43 -11.70
CA LYS A 53 -12.40 -5.10 -11.62
C LYS A 53 -13.01 -5.32 -10.24
N ASP A 54 -12.42 -6.17 -9.41
CA ASP A 54 -12.96 -6.48 -8.08
C ASP A 54 -12.01 -6.21 -6.92
N GLY A 55 -12.58 -6.16 -5.70
CA GLY A 55 -11.84 -5.89 -4.47
C GLY A 55 -10.76 -6.93 -4.12
N ASN A 56 -10.88 -8.19 -4.57
CA ASN A 56 -9.85 -9.20 -4.32
C ASN A 56 -8.63 -8.96 -5.19
N GLU A 57 -8.84 -8.60 -6.46
CA GLU A 57 -7.76 -8.20 -7.36
C GLU A 57 -7.05 -6.93 -6.86
N LEU A 58 -7.83 -5.94 -6.39
CA LEU A 58 -7.28 -4.74 -5.76
C LEU A 58 -6.44 -5.07 -4.53
N ARG A 59 -6.90 -5.99 -3.66
CA ARG A 59 -6.13 -6.45 -2.51
C ARG A 59 -4.82 -7.10 -2.93
N GLY A 60 -4.82 -7.87 -4.02
CA GLY A 60 -3.62 -8.42 -4.63
C GLY A 60 -2.64 -7.33 -5.06
N ALA A 61 -3.13 -6.34 -5.81
CA ALA A 61 -2.33 -5.20 -6.25
C ALA A 61 -1.75 -4.39 -5.09
N LEU A 62 -2.53 -4.14 -4.04
CA LEU A 62 -2.07 -3.49 -2.81
C LEU A 62 -0.95 -4.29 -2.14
N LYS A 63 -1.10 -5.61 -2.02
CA LYS A 63 -0.09 -6.46 -1.41
C LYS A 63 1.23 -6.42 -2.19
N GLU A 64 1.16 -6.50 -3.52
CA GLU A 64 2.36 -6.40 -4.37
C GLU A 64 3.03 -5.03 -4.23
N ALA A 65 2.25 -3.95 -4.29
CA ALA A 65 2.76 -2.59 -4.15
C ALA A 65 3.43 -2.35 -2.79
N LEU A 66 2.79 -2.83 -1.72
CA LEU A 66 3.35 -2.76 -0.37
C LEU A 66 4.64 -3.57 -0.25
N TYR A 67 4.68 -4.79 -0.83
CA TYR A 67 5.88 -5.62 -0.84
C TYR A 67 7.03 -4.92 -1.56
N ASP A 68 6.79 -4.37 -2.75
CA ASP A 68 7.81 -3.66 -3.51
C ASP A 68 8.32 -2.41 -2.78
N LEU A 69 7.42 -1.71 -2.06
CA LEU A 69 7.78 -0.55 -1.23
C LEU A 69 8.73 -0.93 -0.09
N ILE A 70 8.48 -2.04 0.61
CA ILE A 70 9.27 -2.44 1.79
C ILE A 70 10.47 -3.31 1.44
N LYS A 71 10.51 -3.94 0.26
CA LYS A 71 11.57 -4.84 -0.18
C LYS A 71 12.99 -4.29 -0.02
N PRO A 72 13.28 -2.99 -0.28
CA PRO A 72 14.62 -2.45 -0.06
C PRO A 72 15.09 -2.53 1.40
N LEU A 73 14.16 -2.56 2.36
CA LEU A 73 14.42 -2.61 3.80
C LEU A 73 14.74 -4.02 4.30
N GLU A 74 14.47 -5.05 3.50
CA GLU A 74 14.82 -6.44 3.82
C GLU A 74 16.34 -6.64 3.92
N ASN A 75 17.11 -5.84 3.19
CA ASN A 75 18.56 -5.85 3.29
C ASN A 75 19.00 -5.34 4.66
N ARG A 76 19.98 -6.04 5.26
CA ARG A 76 20.58 -5.61 6.52
C ARG A 76 21.01 -4.15 6.38
N TRP A 77 20.44 -3.30 7.23
CA TRP A 77 20.77 -1.88 7.27
C TRP A 77 22.28 -1.71 7.50
N SER A 78 23.03 -1.43 6.44
CA SER A 78 24.43 -1.09 6.55
C SER A 78 24.51 0.41 6.80
N CYS A 79 24.60 0.81 8.07
CA CYS A 79 24.78 2.22 8.42
C CYS A 79 26.03 2.78 7.72
N PRO A 80 25.90 3.76 6.80
CA PRO A 80 27.05 4.27 6.03
C PRO A 80 28.10 4.95 6.92
N LYS A 81 27.67 5.56 8.03
CA LYS A 81 28.54 6.33 8.93
C LYS A 81 29.46 5.49 9.83
N LEU A 82 29.28 4.16 9.88
CA LEU A 82 30.14 3.29 10.69
C LEU A 82 31.34 2.72 9.93
N LYS A 83 31.38 2.81 8.59
CA LYS A 83 32.49 2.27 7.78
C LYS A 83 33.76 3.12 7.83
N SER A 84 33.67 4.38 8.27
CA SER A 84 34.81 5.30 8.35
C SER A 84 35.44 5.40 9.73
N LEU A 85 35.01 4.57 10.69
CA LEU A 85 35.48 4.57 12.08
C LEU A 85 36.29 3.31 12.43
N SER A 86 36.67 2.50 11.43
CA SER A 86 37.67 1.42 11.54
C SER A 86 38.81 1.69 10.58
#